data_AF-A0A379WFR2-F1
#
_entry.id   AF-A0A379WFR2-F1
#
_cell.length_a   1.000
_cell.length_b   1.000
_cell.length_c   1.000
_cell.angle_alpha   90.00
_cell.angle_beta   90.00
_cell.angle_gamma   90.00
#
_symmetry.space_group_name_H-M   'P 1'
#
loop_
_entity.id
_entity.type
_entity.pdbx_description
1 polymer ?
#
loop_
_entity_poly.entity_id
_entity_poly.type
_entity_poly.pdbx_seq_one_letter_code
_entity_poly.pdbx_strand_id
1 'polypeptide(L)' 'MTTHLNPPQEAPYMKNATFYLLDNDTTVNGLSAVEQLVCEIAAERWRAASAC' A
#
# COMPACT_ATOMS: atom_id res chain seq x y z
N MET A 1 2.20 -23.15 -40.83
CA MET A 1 1.80 -21.86 -40.22
C MET A 1 1.88 -22.02 -38.72
N THR A 2 3.00 -21.66 -38.12
CA THR A 2 3.27 -21.86 -36.69
C THR A 2 2.85 -20.59 -35.94
N THR A 3 1.80 -20.70 -35.14
CA THR A 3 1.32 -19.61 -34.27
C THR A 3 2.31 -19.44 -33.13
N HIS A 4 3.10 -18.36 -33.16
CA HIS A 4 4.01 -18.01 -32.08
C HIS A 4 3.20 -17.34 -30.96
N LEU A 5 2.65 -18.15 -30.04
CA LEU A 5 2.05 -17.62 -28.82
C LEU A 5 3.17 -17.04 -27.95
N ASN A 6 3.10 -15.73 -27.69
CA ASN A 6 3.99 -15.08 -26.74
C ASN A 6 3.71 -15.72 -25.35
N PRO A 7 4.72 -16.22 -24.62
CA PRO A 7 4.49 -16.68 -23.25
C PRO A 7 3.82 -15.56 -22.44
N PRO A 8 2.92 -15.87 -21.48
CA PRO A 8 2.40 -14.86 -20.58
C PRO A 8 3.59 -14.19 -19.89
N GLN A 9 3.84 -12.95 -20.25
CA GLN A 9 4.87 -12.14 -19.62
C GLN A 9 4.40 -11.93 -18.18
N GLU A 10 4.90 -12.74 -17.25
CA GLU A 10 4.81 -12.45 -15.84
C GLU A 10 5.55 -11.12 -15.64
N ALA A 11 4.78 -10.06 -15.40
CA ALA A 11 5.32 -8.71 -15.43
C ALA A 11 6.40 -8.58 -14.34
N PRO A 12 7.66 -8.21 -14.67
CA PRO A 12 8.76 -8.13 -13.70
C PRO A 12 8.57 -7.06 -12.60
N TYR A 13 7.40 -6.43 -12.55
CA TYR A 13 7.02 -5.35 -11.65
C TYR A 13 5.60 -5.60 -11.13
N MET A 14 5.39 -6.65 -10.34
CA MET A 14 4.18 -6.75 -9.54
C MET A 14 4.22 -5.68 -8.45
N LYS A 15 3.44 -4.62 -8.65
CA LYS A 15 3.24 -3.57 -7.65
C LYS A 15 2.14 -4.01 -6.69
N ASN A 16 2.46 -4.08 -5.41
CA ASN A 16 1.47 -4.34 -4.37
C ASN A 16 0.82 -3.02 -3.96
N ALA A 17 -0.52 -2.98 -3.94
CA ALA A 17 -1.30 -1.87 -3.39
C ALA A 17 -2.22 -2.43 -2.30
N THR A 18 -2.20 -1.80 -1.13
CA THR A 18 -3.01 -2.20 0.02
C THR A 18 -3.97 -1.08 0.36
N PHE A 19 -5.27 -1.39 0.41
CA PHE A 19 -6.32 -0.45 0.76
C PHE A 19 -6.80 -0.75 2.19
N TYR A 20 -6.73 0.24 3.05
CA TYR A 20 -7.23 0.16 4.42
C TYR A 20 -8.66 0.71 4.46
N LEU A 21 -9.56 -0.03 5.10
CA LEU A 21 -10.94 0.38 5.31
C LEU A 21 -11.05 1.00 6.70
N LEU A 22 -11.57 2.22 6.78
CA LEU A 22 -11.84 2.89 8.03
C LEU A 22 -13.32 2.72 8.38
N ASP A 23 -13.60 2.41 9.65
CA ASP A 23 -14.96 2.26 10.18
C ASP A 23 -15.54 3.59 10.71
N ASN A 24 -14.74 4.66 10.68
CA ASN A 24 -15.09 5.96 11.22
C ASN A 24 -14.52 7.10 10.37
N ASP A 25 -15.09 8.28 10.55
CA ASP A 25 -14.65 9.54 9.94
C ASP A 25 -14.38 10.60 11.03
N THR A 26 -13.82 10.17 12.17
CA THR A 26 -13.61 11.06 13.32
C THR A 26 -12.40 11.95 13.12
N THR A 27 -12.58 13.25 13.36
CA THR A 27 -11.48 14.23 13.32
C THR A 27 -10.91 14.45 14.71
N VAL A 28 -9.61 14.25 14.89
CA VAL A 28 -8.90 14.45 16.16
C VAL A 28 -7.75 15.42 15.96
N ASN A 29 -7.65 16.45 16.79
CA ASN A 29 -6.61 17.50 16.70
C ASN A 29 -6.54 18.16 15.30
N GLY A 30 -7.68 18.23 14.59
CA GLY A 30 -7.77 18.77 13.23
C GLY A 30 -7.33 17.80 12.12
N LEU A 31 -6.99 16.55 12.45
CA LEU A 31 -6.64 15.52 11.48
C LEU A 31 -7.86 14.63 11.19
N SER A 32 -8.16 14.41 9.91
CA SER A 32 -9.15 13.41 9.50
C SER A 32 -8.73 12.00 9.90
N ALA A 33 -9.68 11.06 9.93
CA ALA A 33 -9.40 9.67 10.28
C ALA A 33 -8.34 9.03 9.33
N VAL A 34 -8.35 9.43 8.06
CA VAL A 34 -7.35 8.99 7.06
C VAL A 34 -5.96 9.54 7.40
N GLU A 35 -5.86 10.83 7.72
CA GLU A 35 -4.57 11.44 8.06
C GLU A 35 -3.97 10.86 9.34
N GLN A 36 -4.81 10.57 10.34
CA GLN A 36 -4.39 9.86 11.55
C GLN A 36 -3.79 8.49 11.22
N LEU A 37 -4.48 7.68 10.41
CA LEU A 37 -4.00 6.37 9.98
C LEU A 37 -2.71 6.46 9.17
N VAL A 38 -2.58 7.47 8.30
CA VAL A 38 -1.35 7.69 7.51
C VAL A 38 -0.15 7.93 8.43
N CYS A 39 -0.30 8.70 9.50
CA CYS A 39 0.76 8.92 10.48
C CYS A 39 1.21 7.61 11.15
N GLU A 40 0.26 6.74 11.52
CA GLU A 40 0.57 5.44 12.14
C GLU A 40 1.32 4.52 11.18
N ILE A 41 0.82 4.37 9.94
CA ILE A 41 1.46 3.52 8.91
C ILE A 41 2.87 4.04 8.59
N ALA A 42 3.04 5.35 8.44
CA ALA A 42 4.35 5.94 8.17
C ALA A 42 5.35 5.62 9.29
N ALA A 43 4.94 5.77 10.55
CA ALA A 43 5.78 5.46 11.70
C ALA A 43 6.13 3.96 11.79
N GLU A 44 5.16 3.08 11.54
CA GLU A 44 5.38 1.62 11.51
C GLU A 44 6.38 1.24 10.41
N ARG A 45 6.15 1.70 9.18
CA ARG A 45 7.02 1.44 8.02
C ARG A 45 8.45 1.93 8.26
N TRP A 46 8.57 3.13 8.85
CA TRP A 46 9.87 3.69 9.20
C TRP A 46 10.60 2.84 10.24
N ARG A 47 9.92 2.43 11.32
CA ARG A 47 10.52 1.57 12.34
C ARG A 47 10.89 0.20 11.79
N ALA A 48 10.03 -0.41 10.97
CA ALA A 48 10.32 -1.69 10.32
C ALA A 48 11.55 -1.61 9.40
N ALA A 49 11.75 -0.48 8.71
CA ALA A 49 12.92 -0.25 7.88
C ALA A 49 14.18 0.13 8.69
N SER A 50 14.01 0.75 9.86
CA SER A 50 15.10 1.20 10.75
C SER A 50 15.54 0.14 11.76
N ALA A 51 14.75 -0.92 11.95
CA ALA A 51 15.08 -2.06 12.79
C ALA A 51 16.03 -2.99 12.03
N CYS A 52 17.30 -2.61 11.97
CA CYS A 52 18.45 -3.44 11.57
C CYS A 52 19.50 -3.33 12.67
#